data_AF-A0A811TB42-F1
#
_entry.id   AF-A0A811TB42-F1
#
_cell.length_a   1.000
_cell.length_b   1.000
_cell.length_c   1.000
_cell.angle_alpha   90.00
_cell.angle_beta   90.00
_cell.angle_gamma   90.00
#
_symmetry.space_group_name_H-M   'P 1'
#
loop_
_entity.id
_entity.type
_entity.pdbx_description
1 polymer ?
#
loop_
_entity_poly.entity_id
_entity_poly.type
_entity_poly.pdbx_seq_one_letter_code
_entity_poly.pdbx_strand_id
1 'polypeptide(L)' 'MSQLLLKKMDHIEGMLLEIKAKMDNFLGFEELEEDERREVKLLRRDVEQGDYVEFDEVFGT' A
#
# COMPACT_ATOMS: atom_id res chain seq x y z
N MET A 1 -0.31 34.32 8.62
CA MET A 1 -0.41 33.99 7.18
C MET A 1 0.64 32.98 6.73
N SER A 2 1.95 33.19 6.98
CA SER A 2 3.01 32.23 6.62
C SER A 2 2.80 30.80 7.17
N GLN A 3 2.39 30.63 8.43
CA GLN A 3 2.12 29.30 9.00
C GLN A 3 0.92 28.56 8.36
N LEU A 4 -0.10 29.30 7.90
CA LEU A 4 -1.24 28.70 7.21
C LEU A 4 -0.85 28.21 5.81
N LEU A 5 0.06 28.94 5.16
CA LEU A 5 0.61 28.56 3.86
C LEU A 5 1.47 27.28 4.01
N LEU A 6 2.34 27.22 5.02
CA LEU A 6 3.16 26.03 5.31
C LEU A 6 2.29 24.78 5.54
N LYS A 7 1.27 24.86 6.40
CA LYS A 7 0.34 23.73 6.63
C LYS A 7 -0.35 23.24 5.36
N LYS A 8 -0.66 24.15 4.43
CA LYS A 8 -1.25 23.78 3.13
C LYS A 8 -0.23 23.10 2.22
N MET A 9 1.03 23.54 2.25
CA MET A 9 2.12 22.91 1.51
C MET A 9 2.41 21.50 2.03
N ASP A 10 2.50 21.31 3.34
CA ASP A 10 2.71 19.99 3.96
C ASP A 10 1.59 19.02 3.60
N HIS A 11 0.34 19.50 3.58
CA HIS A 11 -0.80 18.67 3.18
C HIS A 11 -0.73 18.24 1.72
N ILE A 12 -0.35 19.17 0.82
CA ILE A 12 -0.17 18.86 -0.61
C ILE A 12 0.97 17.87 -0.80
N GLU A 13 2.08 18.02 -0.07
CA GLU A 13 3.21 17.08 -0.11
C GLU A 13 2.78 15.68 0.31
N GLY A 14 2.02 15.56 1.41
CA GLY A 14 1.45 14.28 1.84
C GLY A 14 0.58 13.63 0.77
N MET A 15 -0.32 14.40 0.13
CA MET A 15 -1.14 13.90 -0.96
C MET A 15 -0.31 13.43 -2.16
N LEU A 16 0.77 14.14 -2.52
CA LEU A 16 1.65 13.75 -3.62
C LEU A 16 2.40 12.45 -3.32
N LEU A 17 2.85 12.25 -2.08
CA LEU A 17 3.48 11.00 -1.65
C LEU A 17 2.50 9.82 -1.68
N GLU A 18 1.26 10.01 -1.23
CA GLU A 18 0.22 8.98 -1.33
C GLU A 18 -0.09 8.60 -2.79
N ILE A 19 -0.19 9.60 -3.67
CA ILE A 19 -0.41 9.35 -5.10
C ILE A 19 0.75 8.57 -5.70
N LYS A 20 2.00 8.96 -5.38
CA LYS A 20 3.19 8.23 -5.85
C LYS A 20 3.15 6.77 -5.39
N ALA A 21 2.89 6.50 -4.12
CA ALA A 21 2.82 5.14 -3.60
C ALA A 21 1.73 4.30 -4.31
N LYS A 22 0.58 4.90 -4.61
CA LYS A 22 -0.48 4.24 -5.39
C LYS A 22 -0.06 3.95 -6.82
N MET A 23 0.66 4.88 -7.47
CA MET A 23 1.20 4.68 -8.82
C MET A 23 2.25 3.56 -8.84
N ASP A 24 3.18 3.56 -7.89
CA ASP A 24 4.22 2.53 -7.77
C ASP A 24 3.58 1.14 -7.55
N ASN A 25 2.57 1.03 -6.68
CA ASN A 25 1.82 -0.21 -6.46
C ASN A 25 1.03 -0.66 -7.70
N PHE A 26 0.46 0.28 -8.45
CA PHE A 26 -0.29 -0.02 -9.67
C PHE A 26 0.63 -0.53 -10.79
N LEU A 27 1.77 0.13 -11.00
CA LEU A 27 2.79 -0.31 -11.97
C LEU A 27 3.33 -1.69 -11.60
N GLY A 28 3.65 -1.90 -10.31
CA GLY A 28 4.08 -3.22 -9.84
C GLY A 28 3.03 -4.31 -10.06
N PHE A 29 1.74 -3.99 -10.02
CA PHE A 29 0.66 -4.95 -10.31
C PHE A 29 0.56 -5.32 -11.80
N GLU A 30 0.86 -4.39 -12.71
CA GLU A 30 0.89 -4.67 -14.15
C GLU A 30 2.04 -5.60 -14.52
N GLU A 31 3.18 -5.50 -13.82
CA GLU A 31 4.38 -6.32 -14.02
C GLU A 31 4.28 -7.74 -13.46
N LEU A 32 3.25 -8.04 -12.66
CA LEU A 32 3.05 -9.38 -12.11
C LEU A 32 2.70 -10.40 -13.21
N GLU A 33 3.40 -11.54 -13.16
CA GLU A 33 3.10 -12.73 -13.95
C GLU A 33 1.77 -13.39 -13.50
N GLU A 34 1.21 -14.31 -14.31
CA GLU A 34 -0.11 -14.89 -14.03
C GLU A 34 -0.21 -15.67 -12.70
N ASP A 35 0.88 -16.29 -12.27
CA ASP A 35 1.01 -16.98 -10.99
C ASP A 35 1.07 -16.00 -9.82
N GLU A 36 1.87 -14.94 -9.92
CA GLU A 36 1.95 -13.88 -8.92
C GLU A 36 0.60 -13.15 -8.75
N ARG A 37 -0.10 -12.88 -9.86
CA ARG A 37 -1.48 -12.32 -9.81
C ARG A 37 -2.48 -13.26 -9.14
N ARG A 38 -2.27 -14.58 -9.24
CA ARG A 38 -3.11 -15.57 -8.54
C ARG A 38 -2.82 -15.58 -7.05
N GLU A 39 -1.55 -15.49 -6.67
CA GLU A 39 -1.13 -15.40 -5.27
C GLU A 39 -1.73 -14.17 -4.59
N VAL A 40 -1.65 -12.98 -5.22
CA VAL A 40 -2.26 -11.76 -4.68
C VAL A 40 -3.78 -11.90 -4.48
N LYS A 41 -4.48 -12.62 -5.37
CA LYS A 41 -5.91 -12.90 -5.20
C LYS A 41 -6.20 -13.83 -4.03
N LEU A 42 -5.32 -14.81 -3.77
CA LEU A 42 -5.44 -15.70 -2.62
C LEU A 42 -5.22 -14.92 -1.32
N LEU A 43 -4.13 -14.14 -1.25
CA LEU A 43 -3.85 -13.27 -0.09
C LEU A 43 -5.02 -12.34 0.22
N ARG A 44 -5.63 -11.75 -0.81
CA ARG A 44 -6.80 -10.89 -0.64
C ARG A 44 -8.00 -11.66 -0.05
N ARG A 45 -8.24 -12.89 -0.52
CA ARG A 45 -9.31 -13.73 0.00
C ARG A 45 -9.07 -14.09 1.47
N ASP A 46 -7.85 -14.46 1.82
CA ASP A 46 -7.48 -14.86 3.18
C ASP A 46 -7.70 -13.69 4.16
N VAL A 47 -7.31 -12.47 3.76
CA VAL A 47 -7.60 -11.24 4.51
C VAL A 47 -9.11 -10.98 4.64
N GLU A 48 -9.88 -11.13 3.56
CA GLU A 48 -11.35 -10.95 3.58
C GLU A 48 -12.06 -11.99 4.48
N GLN A 49 -11.48 -13.19 4.64
CA GLN A 49 -11.99 -14.29 5.47
C GLN A 49 -11.52 -14.20 6.93
N GLY A 50 -10.55 -13.33 7.23
CA GLY A 50 -9.88 -13.26 8.53
C GLY A 50 -8.86 -14.37 8.76
N ASP A 51 -8.53 -15.14 7.72
CA ASP A 51 -7.60 -16.26 7.74
C ASP A 51 -6.17 -15.78 7.41
N TYR A 52 -5.68 -14.78 8.14
CA TYR A 52 -4.32 -14.26 8.00
C TYR A 52 -3.55 -14.35 9.30
N VAL A 53 -2.23 -14.32 9.20
CA VAL A 53 -1.31 -14.27 10.35
C VAL A 53 -0.61 -12.93 10.38
N GLU A 54 -0.37 -12.41 11.57
CA GLU A 54 0.37 -11.16 11.75
C GLU A 54 1.84 -11.38 11.40
N PHE A 55 2.51 -10.32 10.92
CA PHE A 55 3.94 -10.40 10.56
C PHE A 55 4.79 -10.90 11.74
N ASP A 56 4.48 -10.42 12.95
CA ASP A 56 5.19 -10.80 14.17
C ASP A 56 4.95 -12.27 14.56
N GLU A 57 3.86 -12.90 14.13
CA GLU A 57 3.61 -14.33 14.40
C GLU A 57 4.48 -15.24 13.53
N VAL A 58 4.88 -14.77 12.35
CA VAL A 58 5.70 -15.52 11.39
C VAL A 58 7.18 -15.20 11.54
N PHE A 59 7.51 -13.93 11.82
CA PHE A 59 8.89 -13.42 11.82
C PHE A 59 9.33 -12.78 13.14
N GLY A 60 8.43 -12.65 14.12
CA GLY A 60 8.78 -12.15 15.45
C GLY A 60 9.47 -13.23 16.28
N THR A 61 10.73 -12.97 16.64
CA THR A 61 11.44 -13.67 17.73
C THR A 61 11.11 -13.09 19.09
#